data_AF-A0A953JN09-F1
#
_entry.id   AF-A0A953JN09-F1
#
_cell.length_a   1.000
_cell.length_b   1.000
_cell.length_c   1.000
_cell.angle_alpha   90.00
_cell.angle_beta   90.00
_cell.angle_gamma   90.00
#
_symmetry.space_group_name_H-M   'P 1'
#
loop_
_entity.id
_entity.type
_entity.pdbx_description
1 polymer ?
#
loop_
_entity_poly.entity_id
_entity_poly.type
_entity_poly.pdbx_seq_one_letter_code
_entity_poly.pdbx_strand_id
1 'polypeptide(L)'
;MKTIFLTASFLITAIFAIGAFIQGFDGPITKGQNLPGVAKSSETPIQTVKDTRDLSKYGLVRIDEVQNLTGSELEKRQRIGHRYDKQEWVYKTINNPATAGVGRIRDLPVPAETPFAESSLVIVGEVIKATAYLSNDKEGVYTELTIRIDESIKDTDSVNTEQVTIDRGGGVVVYPSGQRVLYESSEEALPTVGSQYLFFLRRVDTNSNYEIVASYEFRGTKVIPMESGRSMEDFAKVDRRSFLNTVRQRLRQNLIKETQQDD
;
A
#
# COMPACT_ATOMS: atom_id res chain seq x y z
N MET A 1 43.52 -45.21 47.04
CA MET A 1 42.73 -44.64 48.16
C MET A 1 41.48 -44.02 47.55
N LYS A 2 40.30 -44.66 47.66
CA LYS A 2 39.25 -44.41 48.69
C LYS A 2 38.86 -42.92 48.77
N THR A 3 37.61 -42.44 48.65
CA THR A 3 36.26 -42.96 48.32
C THR A 3 35.25 -41.78 48.49
N ILE A 4 34.09 -41.76 47.77
CA ILE A 4 32.69 -41.43 48.27
C ILE A 4 32.32 -39.93 48.52
N PHE A 5 31.13 -39.34 48.21
CA PHE A 5 29.89 -39.71 47.47
C PHE A 5 28.86 -38.52 47.39
N LEU A 6 28.04 -38.50 46.30
CA LEU A 6 26.54 -38.35 46.20
C LEU A 6 25.84 -37.02 46.63
N THR A 7 24.72 -36.49 46.08
CA THR A 7 23.43 -36.93 45.44
C THR A 7 22.78 -35.71 44.70
N ALA A 8 21.74 -35.73 43.84
CA ALA A 8 20.87 -36.73 43.22
C ALA A 8 20.13 -36.14 41.98
N SER A 9 19.75 -37.06 41.08
CA SER A 9 18.91 -36.96 39.87
C SER A 9 17.42 -37.15 40.19
N PHE A 10 16.49 -36.81 39.27
CA PHE A 10 15.71 -37.80 38.51
C PHE A 10 14.81 -37.16 37.44
N LEU A 11 14.91 -37.71 36.23
CA LEU A 11 14.06 -37.53 35.05
C LEU A 11 13.46 -38.90 34.73
N ILE A 12 12.15 -39.02 34.46
CA ILE A 12 11.60 -40.21 33.78
C ILE A 12 10.50 -39.78 32.81
N THR A 13 10.70 -40.18 31.55
CA THR A 13 9.74 -40.24 30.45
C THR A 13 9.10 -41.62 30.42
N ALA A 14 7.81 -41.75 30.08
CA ALA A 14 7.27 -42.98 29.50
C ALA A 14 6.00 -42.71 28.66
N ILE A 15 6.04 -43.20 27.42
CA ILE A 15 4.93 -43.39 26.48
C ILE A 15 4.50 -44.86 26.59
N PHE A 16 3.20 -45.19 26.54
CA PHE A 16 2.65 -46.41 25.91
C PHE A 16 1.12 -46.31 25.74
N ALA A 17 0.62 -47.02 24.73
CA ALA A 17 -0.69 -46.86 24.08
C ALA A 17 -1.68 -48.01 24.37
N ILE A 18 -2.88 -47.88 23.77
CA ILE A 18 -3.87 -48.92 23.35
C ILE A 18 -4.98 -49.27 24.35
N GLY A 19 -6.23 -49.26 23.85
CA GLY A 19 -7.27 -50.22 24.27
C GLY A 19 -8.69 -49.66 24.38
N ALA A 20 -9.53 -49.95 23.39
CA ALA A 20 -10.95 -49.61 23.36
C ALA A 20 -11.77 -50.30 24.47
N PHE A 21 -12.82 -49.63 24.95
CA PHE A 21 -13.95 -50.29 25.62
C PHE A 21 -15.26 -49.65 25.16
N ILE A 22 -15.95 -50.33 24.24
CA ILE A 22 -17.36 -50.09 23.95
C ILE A 22 -18.14 -50.98 24.92
N GLN A 23 -18.93 -50.38 25.80
CA GLN A 23 -20.08 -51.05 26.39
C GLN A 23 -21.33 -50.29 25.96
N GLY A 24 -22.18 -51.00 25.22
CA GLY A 24 -23.53 -50.59 24.92
C GLY A 24 -24.37 -50.58 26.19
N PHE A 25 -25.20 -49.56 26.33
CA PHE A 25 -26.36 -49.57 27.19
C PHE A 25 -27.58 -49.35 26.30
N ASP A 26 -28.20 -50.45 25.90
CA ASP A 26 -29.58 -50.48 25.42
C ASP A 26 -30.50 -50.22 26.62
N GLY A 27 -31.22 -49.11 26.58
CA GLY A 27 -32.29 -48.76 27.52
C GLY A 27 -33.26 -47.79 26.83
N PRO A 28 -34.59 -47.90 27.08
CA PRO A 28 -35.58 -47.15 26.32
C PRO A 28 -35.46 -45.65 26.58
N ILE A 29 -35.50 -44.85 25.50
CA ILE A 29 -35.51 -43.39 25.55
C ILE A 29 -36.75 -42.94 26.34
N THR A 30 -36.54 -42.47 27.58
CA THR A 30 -37.54 -41.72 28.32
C THR A 30 -37.64 -40.32 27.72
N LYS A 31 -38.83 -40.01 27.22
CA LYS A 31 -39.22 -38.71 26.68
C LYS A 31 -39.17 -37.67 27.81
N GLY A 32 -38.10 -36.88 27.91
CA GLY A 32 -38.08 -35.81 28.93
C GLY A 32 -36.74 -35.23 29.36
N GLN A 33 -35.66 -35.28 28.57
CA GLN A 33 -34.47 -34.49 28.85
C GLN A 33 -34.28 -33.42 27.77
N ASN A 34 -34.42 -32.16 28.21
CA ASN A 34 -34.11 -30.98 27.41
C ASN A 34 -32.64 -31.07 26.96
N LEU A 35 -32.44 -31.14 25.64
CA LEU A 35 -31.15 -30.87 25.02
C LEU A 35 -30.75 -29.42 25.40
N PRO A 36 -29.52 -29.17 25.89
CA PRO A 36 -29.05 -27.81 26.06
C PRO A 36 -29.10 -27.11 24.70
N GLY A 37 -29.78 -25.95 24.70
CA GLY A 37 -30.18 -25.24 23.50
C GLY A 37 -29.03 -25.04 22.51
N VAL A 38 -29.34 -25.25 21.23
CA VAL A 38 -28.57 -24.70 20.11
C VAL A 38 -28.36 -23.23 20.42
N ALA A 39 -27.13 -22.84 20.72
CA ALA A 39 -26.77 -21.45 20.88
C ALA A 39 -27.20 -20.73 19.61
N LYS A 40 -28.20 -19.85 19.72
CA LYS A 40 -28.48 -18.89 18.65
C LYS A 40 -27.15 -18.20 18.36
N SER A 41 -26.67 -18.35 17.13
CA SER A 41 -25.62 -17.49 16.58
C SER A 41 -26.12 -16.06 16.77
N SER A 42 -25.67 -15.39 17.83
CA SER A 42 -25.80 -13.95 17.93
C SER A 42 -24.84 -13.42 16.90
N GLU A 43 -25.35 -12.84 15.82
CA GLU A 43 -24.53 -12.02 14.94
C GLU A 43 -23.75 -11.05 15.84
N THR A 44 -22.42 -11.09 15.75
CA THR A 44 -21.58 -10.16 16.51
C THR A 44 -22.03 -8.76 16.10
N PRO A 45 -22.44 -7.89 17.05
CA PRO A 45 -22.90 -6.56 16.70
C PRO A 45 -21.82 -5.88 15.88
N ILE A 46 -22.14 -5.51 14.63
CA ILE A 46 -21.27 -4.68 13.81
C ILE A 46 -21.21 -3.34 14.53
N GLN A 47 -20.19 -3.13 15.36
CA GLN A 47 -19.95 -1.82 15.95
C GLN A 47 -19.66 -0.85 14.82
N THR A 48 -20.55 0.12 14.62
CA THR A 48 -20.31 1.23 13.70
C THR A 48 -19.14 2.04 14.25
N VAL A 49 -17.95 1.79 13.73
CA VAL A 49 -16.75 2.49 14.19
C VAL A 49 -16.70 3.85 13.51
N LYS A 50 -16.81 4.90 14.33
CA LYS A 50 -16.65 6.28 13.86
C LYS A 50 -15.16 6.55 13.65
N ASP A 51 -14.74 6.58 12.39
CA ASP A 51 -13.39 6.99 12.01
C ASP A 51 -13.24 8.52 12.18
N THR A 52 -12.27 8.94 13.00
CA THR A 52 -11.99 10.36 13.28
C THR A 52 -10.87 10.94 12.42
N ARG A 53 -10.21 10.11 11.59
CA ARG A 53 -9.13 10.55 10.70
C ARG A 53 -9.69 11.35 9.53
N ASP A 54 -8.95 12.37 9.10
CA ASP A 54 -9.21 13.03 7.82
C ASP A 54 -8.66 12.18 6.67
N LEU A 55 -9.53 11.37 6.09
CA LEU A 55 -9.23 10.55 4.93
C LEU A 55 -9.76 11.16 3.62
N SER A 56 -10.20 12.43 3.64
CA SER A 56 -10.77 13.10 2.45
C SER A 56 -9.76 13.33 1.34
N LYS A 57 -8.46 13.32 1.67
CA LYS A 57 -7.35 13.56 0.74
C LYS A 57 -6.90 12.32 -0.03
N TYR A 58 -7.45 11.15 0.29
CA TYR A 58 -7.07 9.87 -0.31
C TYR A 58 -8.17 9.36 -1.25
N GLY A 59 -7.77 8.54 -2.22
CA GLY A 59 -8.72 7.78 -3.02
C GLY A 59 -9.46 6.76 -2.15
N LEU A 60 -10.75 6.57 -2.44
CA LEU A 60 -11.61 5.65 -1.70
C LEU A 60 -12.29 4.68 -2.64
N VAL A 61 -12.38 3.41 -2.24
CA VAL A 61 -13.08 2.34 -2.96
C VAL A 61 -13.84 1.47 -1.97
N ARG A 62 -15.02 0.96 -2.33
CA ARG A 62 -15.69 -0.02 -1.49
C ARG A 62 -15.26 -1.44 -1.85
N ILE A 63 -15.09 -2.30 -0.86
CA ILE A 63 -14.66 -3.70 -1.10
C ILE A 63 -15.71 -4.53 -1.86
N ASP A 64 -16.97 -4.16 -1.69
CA ASP A 64 -18.14 -4.76 -2.32
C ASP A 64 -18.56 -4.04 -3.62
N GLU A 65 -17.78 -3.06 -4.08
CA GLU A 65 -18.10 -2.30 -5.29
C GLU A 65 -18.09 -3.20 -6.52
N VAL A 66 -19.23 -3.27 -7.20
CA VAL A 66 -19.34 -3.89 -8.52
C VAL A 66 -19.14 -2.80 -9.55
N GLN A 67 -17.96 -2.79 -10.17
CA GLN A 67 -17.67 -1.85 -11.24
C GLN A 67 -18.26 -2.38 -12.56
N ASN A 68 -19.33 -1.72 -13.04
CA ASN A 68 -19.96 -2.03 -14.33
C ASN A 68 -19.16 -1.44 -15.49
N LEU A 69 -17.92 -1.90 -15.66
CA LEU A 69 -16.99 -1.39 -16.67
C LEU A 69 -17.17 -2.14 -17.97
N THR A 70 -17.05 -1.41 -19.08
CA THR A 70 -17.15 -1.97 -20.43
C THR A 70 -16.11 -1.32 -21.34
N GLY A 71 -15.77 -2.01 -22.44
CA GLY A 71 -14.87 -1.51 -23.47
C GLY A 71 -13.48 -1.12 -22.95
N SER A 72 -12.97 0.01 -23.42
CA SER A 72 -11.60 0.48 -23.12
C SER A 72 -11.33 0.72 -21.64
N GLU A 73 -12.34 1.09 -20.86
CA GLU A 73 -12.16 1.32 -19.42
C GLU A 73 -11.94 0.00 -18.66
N LEU A 74 -12.64 -1.07 -19.04
CA LEU A 74 -12.40 -2.40 -18.49
C LEU A 74 -10.98 -2.87 -18.79
N GLU A 75 -10.53 -2.73 -20.04
CA GLU A 75 -9.17 -3.10 -20.44
C GLU A 75 -8.11 -2.28 -19.69
N LYS A 76 -8.35 -0.96 -19.53
CA LYS A 76 -7.49 -0.09 -18.73
C LYS A 76 -7.41 -0.59 -17.29
N ARG A 77 -8.54 -0.86 -16.64
CA ARG A 77 -8.57 -1.36 -15.26
C ARG A 77 -7.86 -2.70 -15.13
N GLN A 78 -8.04 -3.63 -16.06
CA GLN A 78 -7.38 -4.93 -16.04
C GLN A 78 -5.86 -4.80 -16.10
N ARG A 79 -5.33 -3.95 -16.99
CA ARG A 79 -3.88 -3.71 -17.11
C ARG A 79 -3.31 -3.07 -15.85
N ILE A 80 -3.95 -2.02 -15.34
CA ILE A 80 -3.45 -1.30 -14.16
C ILE A 80 -3.56 -2.19 -12.93
N GLY A 81 -4.73 -2.80 -12.72
CA GLY A 81 -5.00 -3.72 -11.62
C GLY A 81 -4.01 -4.87 -11.56
N HIS A 82 -3.54 -5.35 -12.71
CA HIS A 82 -2.57 -6.44 -12.77
C HIS A 82 -1.23 -6.12 -12.08
N ARG A 83 -0.79 -4.85 -12.09
CA ARG A 83 0.41 -4.41 -11.35
C ARG A 83 0.26 -4.53 -9.83
N TYR A 84 -0.98 -4.64 -9.36
CA TYR A 84 -1.36 -4.67 -7.95
C TYR A 84 -2.00 -6.00 -7.54
N ASP A 85 -2.01 -7.02 -8.41
CA ASP A 85 -2.44 -8.38 -8.07
C ASP A 85 -1.45 -9.02 -7.06
N LYS A 86 -1.95 -9.99 -6.28
CA LYS A 86 -1.20 -10.85 -5.33
C LYS A 86 -0.41 -10.07 -4.29
N GLN A 87 -0.92 -8.90 -3.90
CA GLN A 87 -0.29 -8.09 -2.86
C GLN A 87 -0.64 -8.56 -1.45
N GLU A 88 -1.76 -9.29 -1.30
CA GLU A 88 -2.27 -9.78 0.00
C GLU A 88 -2.45 -8.65 1.04
N TRP A 89 -2.67 -7.41 0.59
CA TRP A 89 -2.90 -6.23 1.44
C TRP A 89 -4.35 -6.18 1.90
N VAL A 90 -5.26 -6.28 0.95
CA VAL A 90 -6.68 -6.03 1.19
C VAL A 90 -7.28 -7.27 1.85
N TYR A 91 -7.66 -7.12 3.11
CA TYR A 91 -8.31 -8.20 3.84
C TYR A 91 -9.72 -8.40 3.31
N LYS A 92 -10.19 -9.65 3.21
CA LYS A 92 -11.58 -9.95 2.82
C LYS A 92 -12.60 -9.46 3.86
N THR A 93 -12.23 -9.50 5.14
CA THR A 93 -13.05 -9.10 6.27
C THR A 93 -12.18 -8.48 7.35
N ILE A 94 -12.64 -7.40 8.00
CA ILE A 94 -11.97 -6.84 9.18
C ILE A 94 -12.82 -7.07 10.42
N ASN A 95 -12.23 -7.71 11.43
CA ASN A 95 -12.89 -8.02 12.69
C ASN A 95 -12.48 -7.06 13.83
N ASN A 96 -11.40 -6.27 13.65
CA ASN A 96 -10.93 -5.28 14.63
C ASN A 96 -10.47 -3.98 13.93
N PRO A 97 -11.14 -2.84 14.16
CA PRO A 97 -10.94 -1.62 13.39
C PRO A 97 -9.84 -0.66 13.88
N ALA A 98 -8.91 -1.10 14.71
CA ALA A 98 -8.02 -0.16 15.42
C ALA A 98 -6.87 0.45 14.58
N THR A 99 -6.52 -0.06 13.39
CA THR A 99 -5.27 0.38 12.73
C THR A 99 -5.41 0.55 11.22
N ALA A 100 -4.80 1.62 10.70
CA ALA A 100 -4.37 1.71 9.30
C ALA A 100 -3.52 0.48 8.95
N GLY A 101 -3.82 -0.17 7.84
CA GLY A 101 -2.98 -1.27 7.35
C GLY A 101 -1.71 -0.67 6.72
N VAL A 102 -0.69 -0.37 7.53
CA VAL A 102 0.67 -0.14 7.04
C VAL A 102 1.26 -1.51 6.78
N GLY A 103 1.43 -1.88 5.50
CA GLY A 103 1.56 -3.30 5.16
C GLY A 103 2.27 -3.62 3.85
N ARG A 104 3.43 -3.02 3.58
CA ARG A 104 4.49 -3.63 2.74
C ARG A 104 5.81 -2.94 2.98
N ILE A 105 6.80 -3.74 3.37
CA ILE A 105 8.20 -3.46 3.08
C ILE A 105 8.41 -4.00 1.67
N ARG A 106 8.45 -3.12 0.67
CA ARG A 106 8.90 -3.49 -0.66
C ARG A 106 10.40 -3.23 -0.59
N ASP A 107 11.22 -4.27 -0.40
CA ASP A 107 12.69 -4.14 -0.47
C ASP A 107 13.13 -3.72 -1.88
N LEU A 108 12.81 -2.48 -2.25
CA LEU A 108 13.20 -1.84 -3.49
C LEU A 108 14.46 -1.02 -3.19
N PRO A 109 15.41 -0.98 -4.13
CA PRO A 109 16.53 -0.07 -4.00
C PRO A 109 16.00 1.36 -3.92
N VAL A 110 16.50 2.12 -2.94
CA VAL A 110 16.18 3.55 -2.83
C VAL A 110 16.62 4.23 -4.13
N PRO A 111 15.71 4.91 -4.85
CA PRO A 111 16.05 5.55 -6.10
C PRO A 111 17.07 6.69 -5.87
N ALA A 112 17.85 7.00 -6.90
CA ALA A 112 18.73 8.17 -6.88
C ALA A 112 17.95 9.44 -6.48
N GLU A 113 18.60 10.43 -5.85
CA GLU A 113 17.93 11.67 -5.41
C GLU A 113 17.30 12.46 -6.57
N THR A 114 17.87 12.33 -7.77
CA THR A 114 17.30 12.90 -8.99
C THR A 114 17.42 11.86 -10.09
N PRO A 115 16.47 10.91 -10.19
CA PRO A 115 16.54 9.74 -11.06
C PRO A 115 16.19 10.11 -12.51
N PHE A 116 16.94 11.04 -13.12
CA PHE A 116 16.66 11.53 -14.47
C PHE A 116 16.78 10.44 -15.53
N ALA A 117 17.71 9.50 -15.38
CA ALA A 117 17.90 8.41 -16.33
C ALA A 117 16.66 7.49 -16.42
N GLU A 118 16.01 7.24 -15.28
CA GLU A 118 14.81 6.41 -15.21
C GLU A 118 13.51 7.18 -15.52
N SER A 119 13.57 8.50 -15.58
CA SER A 119 12.39 9.37 -15.72
C SER A 119 12.28 9.94 -17.13
N SER A 120 11.15 9.69 -17.80
CA SER A 120 10.81 10.33 -19.06
C SER A 120 10.13 11.69 -18.87
N LEU A 121 9.46 11.88 -17.73
CA LEU A 121 8.76 13.11 -17.37
C LEU A 121 9.11 13.53 -15.95
N VAL A 122 9.47 14.80 -15.75
CA VAL A 122 9.73 15.40 -14.43
C VAL A 122 8.93 16.68 -14.33
N ILE A 123 7.98 16.72 -13.40
CA ILE A 123 7.01 17.82 -13.28
C ILE A 123 6.87 18.32 -11.85
N VAL A 124 6.56 19.61 -11.72
CA VAL A 124 5.99 20.18 -10.50
C VAL A 124 4.48 20.32 -10.72
N GLY A 125 3.67 19.89 -9.75
CA GLY A 125 2.23 19.97 -9.88
C GLY A 125 1.45 19.70 -8.60
N GLU A 126 0.14 19.95 -8.67
CA GLU A 126 -0.80 19.70 -7.59
C GLU A 126 -1.61 18.44 -7.87
N VAL A 127 -1.78 17.57 -6.87
CA VAL A 127 -2.74 16.46 -6.93
C VAL A 127 -4.16 17.05 -6.80
N ILE A 128 -4.94 17.06 -7.87
CA ILE A 128 -6.30 17.61 -7.89
C ILE A 128 -7.40 16.57 -7.71
N LYS A 129 -7.08 15.28 -7.91
CA LYS A 129 -8.02 14.17 -7.76
C LYS A 129 -7.29 12.90 -7.34
N ALA A 130 -7.92 12.11 -6.49
CA ALA A 130 -7.51 10.76 -6.12
C ALA A 130 -8.71 9.81 -6.25
N THR A 131 -8.53 8.67 -6.89
CA THR A 131 -9.56 7.63 -7.01
C THR A 131 -8.92 6.27 -6.79
N ALA A 132 -9.38 5.55 -5.76
CA ALA A 132 -8.86 4.23 -5.46
C ALA A 132 -9.63 3.16 -6.24
N TYR A 133 -8.93 2.08 -6.53
CA TYR A 133 -9.45 0.89 -7.19
C TYR A 133 -8.83 -0.34 -6.54
N LEU A 134 -9.56 -1.45 -6.56
CA LEU A 134 -9.01 -2.75 -6.19
C LEU A 134 -8.23 -3.34 -7.37
N SER A 135 -7.24 -4.18 -7.08
CA SER A 135 -6.61 -5.07 -8.06
C SER A 135 -7.61 -6.06 -8.66
N ASN A 136 -7.20 -6.81 -9.69
CA ASN A 136 -8.09 -7.74 -10.38
C ASN A 136 -8.55 -8.88 -9.47
N ASP A 137 -7.65 -9.35 -8.59
CA ASP A 137 -7.91 -10.37 -7.58
C ASP A 137 -8.46 -9.82 -6.26
N LYS A 138 -8.59 -8.50 -6.15
CA LYS A 138 -9.01 -7.76 -4.94
C LYS A 138 -8.09 -7.98 -3.72
N GLU A 139 -6.86 -8.45 -3.94
CA GLU A 139 -5.86 -8.60 -2.88
C GLU A 139 -4.98 -7.35 -2.71
N GLY A 140 -5.05 -6.42 -3.66
CA GLY A 140 -4.38 -5.12 -3.63
C GLY A 140 -5.34 -3.94 -3.79
N VAL A 141 -4.86 -2.77 -3.43
CA VAL A 141 -5.51 -1.48 -3.68
C VAL A 141 -4.50 -0.51 -4.24
N TYR A 142 -4.90 0.25 -5.24
CA TYR A 142 -4.10 1.32 -5.83
C TYR A 142 -4.94 2.57 -6.01
N THR A 143 -4.28 3.71 -6.09
CA THR A 143 -4.92 5.01 -6.30
C THR A 143 -4.41 5.62 -7.59
N GLU A 144 -5.34 5.96 -8.49
CA GLU A 144 -5.07 6.87 -9.59
C GLU A 144 -5.15 8.31 -9.10
N LEU A 145 -4.13 9.09 -9.43
CA LEU A 145 -3.98 10.48 -9.02
C LEU A 145 -3.93 11.34 -10.29
N THR A 146 -4.79 12.35 -10.38
CA THR A 146 -4.73 13.36 -11.44
C THR A 146 -3.92 14.54 -10.95
N ILE A 147 -2.86 14.87 -11.68
CA ILE A 147 -1.94 15.95 -11.36
C ILE A 147 -2.18 17.09 -12.34
N ARG A 148 -2.43 18.30 -11.82
CA ARG A 148 -2.35 19.53 -12.61
C ARG A 148 -0.89 19.94 -12.68
N ILE A 149 -0.36 20.08 -13.90
CA ILE A 149 1.03 20.44 -14.15
C ILE A 149 1.18 21.95 -14.00
N ASP A 150 2.07 22.37 -13.09
CA ASP A 150 2.45 23.77 -12.92
C ASP A 150 3.74 24.09 -13.69
N GLU A 151 4.68 23.13 -13.76
CA GLU A 151 5.95 23.25 -14.48
C GLU A 151 6.41 21.87 -14.98
N SER A 152 6.95 21.82 -16.19
CA SER A 152 7.71 20.67 -16.70
C SER A 152 9.21 20.97 -16.70
N ILE A 153 9.98 20.15 -15.99
CA ILE A 153 11.45 20.26 -15.86
C ILE A 153 12.16 19.39 -16.89
N LYS A 154 11.63 18.19 -17.16
CA LYS A 154 12.09 17.26 -18.20
C LYS A 154 10.85 16.66 -18.84
N ASP A 155 10.82 16.59 -20.16
CA ASP A 155 9.74 15.94 -20.90
C ASP A 155 10.28 15.35 -22.20
N THR A 156 10.62 14.06 -22.16
CA THR A 156 10.98 13.30 -23.37
C THR A 156 9.77 12.68 -24.04
N ASP A 157 8.63 12.65 -23.35
CA ASP A 157 7.38 12.08 -23.86
C ASP A 157 6.57 13.09 -24.70
N SER A 158 6.97 14.36 -24.72
CA SER A 158 6.30 15.46 -25.41
C SER A 158 4.84 15.62 -24.99
N VAL A 159 4.62 15.67 -23.68
CA VAL A 159 3.30 15.78 -23.07
C VAL A 159 2.70 17.17 -23.34
N ASN A 160 1.73 17.22 -24.25
CA ASN A 160 1.01 18.44 -24.61
C ASN A 160 -0.35 18.57 -23.88
N THR A 161 -0.36 18.39 -22.57
CA THR A 161 -1.56 18.47 -21.71
C THR A 161 -1.21 19.15 -20.39
N GLU A 162 -2.18 19.85 -19.81
CA GLU A 162 -2.07 20.48 -18.49
C GLU A 162 -2.20 19.48 -17.34
N GLN A 163 -2.58 18.23 -17.63
CA GLN A 163 -2.80 17.20 -16.63
C GLN A 163 -2.22 15.86 -17.04
N VAL A 164 -1.70 15.13 -16.06
CA VAL A 164 -1.29 13.73 -16.20
C VAL A 164 -1.95 12.88 -15.14
N THR A 165 -2.18 11.61 -15.47
CA THR A 165 -2.62 10.62 -14.49
C THR A 165 -1.43 9.74 -14.13
N ILE A 166 -1.25 9.53 -12.83
CA ILE A 166 -0.27 8.62 -12.26
C ILE A 166 -1.00 7.57 -11.41
N ASP A 167 -0.36 6.45 -11.08
CA ASP A 167 -0.85 5.57 -10.01
C ASP A 167 0.25 5.09 -9.08
N ARG A 168 -0.17 4.77 -7.86
CA ARG A 168 0.65 4.18 -6.80
C ARG A 168 -0.20 3.25 -5.96
N GLY A 169 0.44 2.23 -5.39
CA GLY A 169 -0.21 1.30 -4.45
C GLY A 169 -0.66 2.03 -3.19
N GLY A 170 -1.84 1.66 -2.70
CA GLY A 170 -2.46 2.24 -1.52
C GLY A 170 -3.77 2.95 -1.83
N GLY A 171 -4.46 3.36 -0.77
CA GLY A 171 -5.78 3.98 -0.82
C GLY A 171 -6.65 3.56 0.35
N VAL A 172 -7.87 4.09 0.40
CA VAL A 172 -8.84 3.77 1.46
C VAL A 172 -9.83 2.73 0.96
N VAL A 173 -9.90 1.60 1.63
CA VAL A 173 -10.93 0.58 1.38
C VAL A 173 -12.04 0.71 2.42
N VAL A 174 -13.28 0.76 1.95
CA VAL A 174 -14.48 0.78 2.79
C VAL A 174 -15.13 -0.60 2.82
N TYR A 175 -15.32 -1.11 4.02
CA TYR A 175 -15.92 -2.41 4.29
C TYR A 175 -17.44 -2.31 4.48
N PRO A 176 -18.20 -3.42 4.37
CA PRO A 176 -19.65 -3.41 4.57
C PRO A 176 -20.09 -2.89 5.94
N SER A 177 -19.25 -3.04 6.97
CA SER A 177 -19.46 -2.48 8.31
C SER A 177 -19.40 -0.94 8.37
N GLY A 178 -19.02 -0.27 7.29
CA GLY A 178 -18.70 1.16 7.24
C GLY A 178 -17.28 1.48 7.67
N GLN A 179 -16.51 0.48 8.12
CA GLN A 179 -15.12 0.66 8.50
C GLN A 179 -14.27 1.09 7.29
N ARG A 180 -13.35 2.04 7.52
CA ARG A 180 -12.41 2.55 6.53
C ARG A 180 -10.99 2.14 6.91
N VAL A 181 -10.28 1.47 6.01
CA VAL A 181 -8.87 1.08 6.21
C VAL A 181 -8.03 1.82 5.18
N LEU A 182 -7.11 2.65 5.65
CA LEU A 182 -6.04 3.21 4.82
C LEU A 182 -4.97 2.15 4.64
N TYR A 183 -4.69 1.81 3.39
CA TYR A 183 -3.58 0.98 2.97
C TYR A 183 -2.50 1.88 2.40
N GLU A 184 -1.30 1.79 2.95
CA GLU A 184 -0.14 2.54 2.49
C GLU A 184 1.15 1.73 2.65
N SER A 185 2.13 2.01 1.81
CA SER A 185 3.47 1.48 1.97
C SER A 185 4.23 2.30 3.02
N SER A 186 5.02 1.63 3.85
CA SER A 186 5.98 2.31 4.74
C SER A 186 7.16 2.92 3.99
N GLU A 187 7.36 2.54 2.73
CA GLU A 187 8.50 2.93 1.91
C GLU A 187 8.15 3.94 0.83
N GLU A 188 6.93 3.89 0.31
CA GLU A 188 6.48 4.75 -0.78
C GLU A 188 5.18 5.43 -0.34
N ALA A 189 5.30 6.59 0.31
CA ALA A 189 4.15 7.31 0.82
C ALA A 189 3.21 7.75 -0.33
N LEU A 190 1.91 7.71 -0.08
CA LEU A 190 0.89 8.01 -1.09
C LEU A 190 0.67 9.52 -1.23
N PRO A 191 0.76 10.11 -2.45
CA PRO A 191 0.42 11.50 -2.66
C PRO A 191 -1.04 11.81 -2.31
N THR A 192 -1.31 13.04 -1.87
CA THR A 192 -2.60 13.46 -1.32
C THR A 192 -3.19 14.64 -2.06
N VAL A 193 -4.52 14.66 -2.19
CA VAL A 193 -5.26 15.75 -2.87
C VAL A 193 -5.01 17.10 -2.18
N GLY A 194 -4.79 18.15 -2.98
CA GLY A 194 -4.54 19.52 -2.54
C GLY A 194 -3.08 19.81 -2.16
N SER A 195 -2.19 18.83 -2.29
CA SER A 195 -0.76 18.98 -2.00
C SER A 195 0.03 19.17 -3.29
N GLN A 196 1.10 19.97 -3.22
CA GLN A 196 2.04 20.17 -4.34
C GLN A 196 3.25 19.25 -4.22
N TYR A 197 3.75 18.80 -5.37
CA TYR A 197 4.84 17.85 -5.45
C TYR A 197 5.79 18.17 -6.60
N LEU A 198 7.02 17.67 -6.49
CA LEU A 198 7.88 17.33 -7.62
C LEU A 198 7.76 15.82 -7.86
N PHE A 199 7.44 15.42 -9.09
CA PHE A 199 7.37 14.03 -9.50
C PHE A 199 8.43 13.70 -10.54
N PHE A 200 9.09 12.56 -10.34
CA PHE A 200 9.91 11.87 -11.32
C PHE A 200 9.10 10.67 -11.82
N LEU A 201 8.72 10.71 -13.09
CA LEU A 201 7.73 9.82 -13.68
C LEU A 201 8.34 9.04 -14.83
N ARG A 202 7.94 7.76 -14.92
CA ARG A 202 8.23 6.92 -16.07
C ARG A 202 6.95 6.37 -16.68
N ARG A 203 6.98 6.17 -17.98
CA ARG A 203 5.91 5.51 -18.72
C ARG A 203 6.17 4.01 -18.76
N VAL A 204 5.24 3.21 -18.24
CA VAL A 204 5.36 1.74 -18.23
C VAL A 204 4.87 1.15 -19.56
N ASP A 205 3.80 1.69 -20.11
CA ASP A 205 3.31 1.40 -21.45
C ASP A 205 2.61 2.65 -22.05
N THR A 206 2.34 2.65 -23.36
CA THR A 206 1.76 3.82 -24.07
C THR A 206 0.35 4.19 -23.62
N ASN A 207 -0.39 3.31 -22.94
CA ASN A 207 -1.80 3.49 -22.58
C ASN A 207 -2.10 3.26 -21.08
N SER A 208 -1.07 3.37 -20.24
CA SER A 208 -1.14 3.30 -18.78
C SER A 208 -0.87 4.66 -18.18
N ASN A 209 -1.23 4.80 -16.92
CA ASN A 209 -0.80 5.96 -16.17
C ASN A 209 0.71 5.90 -15.95
N TYR A 210 1.30 7.06 -15.69
CA TYR A 210 2.68 7.15 -15.27
C TYR A 210 2.89 6.44 -13.92
N GLU A 211 4.04 5.80 -13.79
CA GLU A 211 4.53 5.27 -12.51
C GLU A 211 5.48 6.29 -11.87
N ILE A 212 5.41 6.39 -10.54
CA ILE A 212 6.27 7.27 -9.76
C ILE A 212 7.61 6.56 -9.52
N VAL A 213 8.69 7.14 -10.04
CA VAL A 213 10.07 6.71 -9.74
C VAL A 213 10.53 7.32 -8.42
N ALA A 214 10.29 8.62 -8.24
CA ALA A 214 10.53 9.34 -7.00
C ALA A 214 9.61 10.55 -6.88
N SER A 215 9.37 11.01 -5.66
CA SER A 215 8.50 12.15 -5.41
C SER A 215 8.87 12.92 -4.15
N TYR A 216 8.60 14.22 -4.18
CA TYR A 216 8.88 15.15 -3.09
C TYR A 216 7.66 16.03 -2.85
N GLU A 217 7.10 16.00 -1.65
CA GLU A 217 6.02 16.92 -1.25
C GLU A 217 6.60 18.30 -0.90
N PHE A 218 5.94 19.35 -1.37
CA PHE A 218 6.19 20.72 -0.96
C PHE A 218 5.17 21.14 0.09
N ARG A 219 5.62 21.22 1.35
CA ARG A 219 4.80 21.66 2.48
C ARG A 219 5.29 23.00 3.00
N GLY A 220 4.69 24.08 2.48
CA GLY A 220 5.18 25.43 2.70
C GLY A 220 6.58 25.60 2.11
N THR A 221 7.57 25.91 2.94
CA THR A 221 8.97 26.03 2.51
C THR A 221 9.72 24.70 2.49
N LYS A 222 9.18 23.65 3.12
CA LYS A 222 9.88 22.38 3.32
C LYS A 222 9.71 21.44 2.13
N VAL A 223 10.76 20.66 1.88
CA VAL A 223 10.74 19.53 0.95
C VAL A 223 10.69 18.24 1.77
N ILE A 224 9.74 17.37 1.48
CA ILE A 224 9.57 16.08 2.17
C ILE A 224 9.72 14.97 1.15
N PRO A 225 10.75 14.10 1.24
CA PRO A 225 10.85 12.93 0.38
C PRO A 225 9.73 11.94 0.68
N MET A 226 9.14 11.37 -0.37
CA MET A 226 8.05 10.40 -0.24
C MET A 226 8.55 8.95 -0.25
N GLU A 227 9.77 8.72 -0.72
CA GLU A 227 10.44 7.42 -0.70
C GLU A 227 11.34 7.28 0.54
N SER A 228 11.26 6.13 1.21
CA SER A 228 12.07 5.80 2.39
C SER A 228 13.54 5.65 2.06
N GLY A 229 14.38 5.67 3.10
CA GLY A 229 15.83 5.60 2.97
C GLY A 229 16.49 6.93 2.61
N ARG A 230 15.69 7.99 2.42
CA ARG A 230 16.18 9.37 2.35
C ARG A 230 16.17 10.01 3.74
N SER A 231 17.26 10.68 4.09
CA SER A 231 17.39 11.40 5.36
C SER A 231 16.42 12.58 5.41
N MET A 232 15.36 12.48 6.22
CA MET A 232 14.44 13.59 6.45
C MET A 232 15.15 14.81 7.03
N GLU A 233 16.22 14.61 7.80
CA GLU A 233 17.01 15.67 8.42
C GLU A 233 17.78 16.51 7.41
N ASP A 234 18.25 15.88 6.32
CA ASP A 234 18.95 16.58 5.25
C ASP A 234 17.98 17.43 4.43
N PHE A 235 16.81 16.88 4.10
CA PHE A 235 15.76 17.61 3.38
C PHE A 235 15.10 18.71 4.22
N ALA A 236 15.07 18.58 5.55
CA ALA A 236 14.54 19.61 6.44
C ALA A 236 15.33 20.93 6.37
N LYS A 237 16.58 20.90 5.90
CA LYS A 237 17.46 22.07 5.75
C LYS A 237 17.33 22.74 4.37
N VAL A 238 16.65 22.10 3.42
CA VAL A 238 16.54 22.58 2.03
C VAL A 238 15.16 23.16 1.81
N ASP A 239 15.12 24.42 1.37
CA ASP A 239 13.87 25.04 0.95
C ASP A 239 13.50 24.67 -0.49
N ARG A 240 12.20 24.75 -0.81
CA ARG A 240 11.65 24.44 -2.15
C ARG A 240 12.43 25.10 -3.29
N ARG A 241 12.76 26.40 -3.19
CA ARG A 241 13.39 27.14 -4.30
C ARG A 241 14.81 26.63 -4.52
N SER A 242 15.57 26.48 -3.44
CA SER A 242 16.93 25.95 -3.49
C SER A 242 16.96 24.52 -4.03
N PHE A 243 16.01 23.68 -3.61
CA PHE A 243 15.88 22.32 -4.11
C PHE A 243 15.61 22.27 -5.62
N LEU A 244 14.60 23.00 -6.11
CA LEU A 244 14.27 23.02 -7.54
C LEU A 244 15.42 23.56 -8.40
N ASN A 245 16.19 24.54 -7.91
CA ASN A 245 17.38 25.02 -8.59
C ASN A 245 18.45 23.92 -8.72
N THR A 246 18.69 23.16 -7.64
CA THR A 246 19.60 22.01 -7.65
C THR A 246 19.14 20.94 -8.63
N VAL A 247 17.85 20.60 -8.65
CA VAL A 247 17.26 19.64 -9.60
C VAL A 247 17.53 20.09 -11.04
N ARG A 248 17.21 21.34 -11.39
CA ARG A 248 17.45 21.88 -12.74
C ARG A 248 18.93 21.90 -13.11
N GLN A 249 19.82 22.22 -12.16
CA GLN A 249 21.26 22.20 -12.38
C GLN A 249 21.75 20.77 -12.68
N ARG A 250 21.31 19.78 -11.89
CA ARG A 250 21.68 18.38 -12.08
C ARG A 250 21.19 17.83 -13.42
N LEU A 251 19.99 18.21 -13.86
CA LEU A 251 19.49 17.85 -15.20
C LEU A 251 20.45 18.34 -16.29
N ARG A 252 20.84 19.62 -16.26
CA ARG A 252 21.79 20.18 -17.26
C ARG A 252 23.12 19.43 -17.27
N GLN A 253 23.64 19.08 -16.10
CA GLN A 253 24.87 18.31 -15.98
C GLN A 253 24.72 16.88 -16.53
N ASN A 254 23.57 16.25 -16.32
CA ASN A 254 23.28 14.92 -16.84
C ASN A 254 23.21 14.92 -18.37
N LEU A 255 22.55 15.91 -18.99
CA LEU A 255 22.49 16.06 -20.44
C LEU A 255 23.88 16.26 -21.09
N ILE A 256 24.78 17.03 -20.44
CA ILE A 256 26.14 17.23 -20.94
C ILE A 256 26.94 15.92 -20.94
N LYS A 257 26.77 15.08 -19.92
CA LYS A 257 27.49 13.79 -19.83
C LYS A 257 27.03 12.81 -20.90
N GLU A 258 25.73 12.77 -21.21
CA GLU A 258 25.19 11.92 -22.27
C GLU A 258 25.81 12.29 -23.62
N THR A 259 25.93 13.58 -23.93
CA THR A 259 26.55 14.03 -25.21
C THR A 259 28.04 13.68 -25.32
N GLN A 260 28.78 13.56 -24.21
CA GLN A 260 30.21 13.24 -24.22
C GLN A 260 30.51 11.73 -24.27
N GLN A 261 29.50 10.88 -24.15
CA GLN A 261 29.66 9.42 -24.15
C GLN A 261 29.36 8.79 -25.54
N ASP A 262 28.80 9.57 -26.46
CA ASP A 262 28.47 9.18 -27.83
C ASP A 262 29.55 9.60 -28.87
N ASP A 263 30.62 10.28 -28.43
CA ASP A 263 31.82 10.65 -29.23
C ASP A 263 33.00 9.71 -28.93
#